data_AF-A0A2H9PF72-F1
#
_entry.id   AF-A0A2H9PF72-F1
#
_cell.length_a   1.000
_cell.length_b   1.000
_cell.length_c   1.000
_cell.angle_alpha   90.00
_cell.angle_beta   90.00
_cell.angle_gamma   90.00
#
_symmetry.space_group_name_H-M   'P 1'
#
loop_
_entity.id
_entity.type
_entity.pdbx_description
1 polymer ?
#
loop_
_entity_poly.entity_id
_entity_poly.type
_entity_poly.pdbx_seq_one_letter_code
_entity_poly.pdbx_strand_id
1 'polypeptide(L)'
;MQSGLSLGVFVVETGKEGGTMHTADFCKKQNRILIVLQHSASGNQQLISDNVSDIIFKEDDDAERVINAMNRTEKELLNRINKESSIHHNKKEKCPVKTLNSTRTVLNL
;
A
#
# COMPACT_ATOMS: atom_id res chain seq x y z
N MET A 1 -9.79 5.11 -1.52
CA MET A 1 -9.55 3.95 -0.64
C MET A 1 -8.48 4.32 0.38
N GLN A 2 -8.74 4.15 1.68
CA GLN A 2 -7.83 4.59 2.76
C GLN A 2 -6.55 3.73 2.84
N SER A 3 -6.65 2.41 2.62
CA SER A 3 -5.50 1.48 2.66
C SER A 3 -4.39 1.80 1.65
N GLY A 4 -4.69 2.52 0.56
CA GLY A 4 -3.75 2.77 -0.52
C GLY A 4 -2.59 3.69 -0.12
N LEU A 5 -2.85 4.64 0.79
CA LEU A 5 -1.86 5.63 1.25
C LEU A 5 -1.15 5.22 2.54
N SER A 6 -1.67 4.22 3.25
CA SER A 6 -1.14 3.76 4.54
C SER A 6 -0.08 2.66 4.38
N LEU A 7 0.83 2.56 5.35
CA LEU A 7 1.74 1.40 5.49
C LEU A 7 0.99 0.14 5.95
N GLY A 8 -0.09 0.33 6.71
CA GLY A 8 -0.95 -0.74 7.20
C GLY A 8 -2.31 -0.20 7.66
N VAL A 9 -3.21 -1.11 7.97
CA VAL A 9 -4.54 -0.84 8.53
C VAL A 9 -4.65 -1.54 9.87
N PHE A 10 -5.13 -0.81 10.88
CA PHE A 10 -5.43 -1.38 12.19
C PHE A 10 -6.95 -1.44 12.40
N VAL A 11 -7.49 -2.65 12.43
CA VAL A 11 -8.90 -2.92 12.69
C VAL A 11 -9.12 -3.00 14.19
N VAL A 12 -9.73 -1.94 14.75
CA VAL A 12 -10.12 -1.90 16.17
C VAL A 12 -11.42 -2.68 16.39
N GLU A 13 -12.47 -2.34 15.65
CA GLU A 13 -13.77 -2.99 15.76
C GLU A 13 -14.50 -2.99 14.41
N THR A 14 -15.07 -4.13 14.02
CA THR A 14 -16.01 -4.23 12.90
C THR A 14 -16.90 -5.47 12.96
N GLY A 15 -18.09 -5.38 12.37
CA GLY A 15 -18.96 -6.53 12.10
C GLY A 15 -18.64 -7.18 10.74
N LYS A 16 -19.16 -8.39 10.49
CA LYS A 16 -18.92 -9.16 9.25
C LYS A 16 -19.34 -8.43 7.96
N GLU A 17 -20.41 -7.63 8.04
CA GLU A 17 -20.90 -6.80 6.92
C GLU A 17 -20.39 -5.35 6.98
N GLY A 18 -19.41 -5.08 7.84
CA GLY A 18 -18.87 -3.73 8.04
C GLY A 18 -18.06 -3.25 6.84
N GLY A 19 -18.11 -1.94 6.56
CA GLY A 19 -17.27 -1.33 5.53
C GLY A 19 -15.76 -1.53 5.76
N THR A 20 -15.34 -1.72 7.02
CA THR A 20 -13.97 -2.06 7.38
C THR A 20 -13.51 -3.40 6.79
N MET A 21 -14.41 -4.38 6.61
CA MET A 21 -14.07 -5.66 5.98
C MET A 21 -13.60 -5.49 4.54
N HIS A 22 -14.20 -4.56 3.79
CA HIS A 22 -13.73 -4.17 2.46
C HIS A 22 -12.35 -3.52 2.54
N THR A 23 -12.11 -2.68 3.54
CA THR A 23 -10.80 -2.04 3.74
C THR A 23 -9.72 -3.06 4.09
N ALA A 24 -10.04 -4.07 4.90
CA ALA A 24 -9.14 -5.17 5.25
C ALA A 24 -8.78 -6.02 4.01
N ASP A 25 -9.75 -6.32 3.15
CA ASP A 25 -9.51 -7.01 1.88
C ASP A 25 -8.60 -6.20 0.93
N PHE A 26 -8.88 -4.91 0.73
CA PHE A 26 -8.02 -4.04 -0.07
C PHE A 26 -6.61 -3.88 0.53
N CYS A 27 -6.49 -3.83 1.85
CA CYS A 27 -5.21 -3.78 2.55
C CYS A 27 -4.32 -4.97 2.17
N LYS A 28 -4.87 -6.19 2.20
CA LYS A 28 -4.15 -7.41 1.78
C LYS A 28 -3.81 -7.40 0.29
N LYS A 29 -4.76 -7.04 -0.57
CA LYS A 29 -4.54 -6.93 -2.03
C LYS A 29 -3.42 -5.95 -2.40
N GLN A 30 -3.22 -4.91 -1.59
CA GLN A 30 -2.18 -3.89 -1.77
C GLN A 30 -0.86 -4.24 -1.06
N ASN A 31 -0.75 -5.44 -0.48
CA ASN A 31 0.42 -5.89 0.27
C ASN A 31 0.80 -4.90 1.39
N ARG A 32 -0.22 -4.38 2.09
CA ARG A 32 -0.10 -3.57 3.29
C ARG A 32 -0.30 -4.44 4.52
N ILE A 33 0.24 -4.01 5.67
CA ILE A 33 0.10 -4.76 6.93
C ILE A 33 -1.33 -4.65 7.43
N LEU A 34 -1.97 -5.78 7.74
CA LEU A 34 -3.26 -5.83 8.41
C LEU A 34 -3.08 -6.23 9.89
N ILE A 35 -3.36 -5.30 10.80
CA ILE A 35 -3.38 -5.52 12.24
C ILE A 35 -4.83 -5.61 12.70
N VAL A 36 -5.15 -6.58 13.53
CA VAL A 36 -6.51 -6.77 14.07
C VAL A 36 -6.45 -6.86 15.58
N LEU A 37 -7.21 -5.99 16.26
CA LEU A 37 -7.40 -6.07 17.71
C LEU A 37 -8.18 -7.34 18.05
N GLN A 38 -7.72 -8.09 19.04
CA GLN A 38 -8.46 -9.20 19.62
C GLN A 38 -9.69 -8.67 20.36
N HIS A 39 -10.79 -8.57 19.63
CA HIS A 39 -12.07 -8.02 20.07
C HIS A 39 -13.20 -9.02 19.82
N SER A 40 -14.29 -8.96 20.59
CA SER A 40 -15.43 -9.88 20.48
C SER A 40 -16.34 -9.59 19.28
N ALA A 41 -16.10 -8.50 18.55
CA ALA A 41 -16.88 -8.15 17.37
C ALA A 41 -16.73 -9.21 16.27
N SER A 42 -17.84 -9.51 15.60
CA SER A 42 -17.95 -10.66 14.69
C SER A 42 -17.03 -10.56 13.47
N GLY A 43 -16.73 -9.35 12.99
CA GLY A 43 -15.78 -9.13 11.91
C GLY A 43 -14.34 -9.29 12.36
N ASN A 44 -13.96 -8.80 13.55
CA ASN A 44 -12.63 -9.04 14.13
C ASN A 44 -12.37 -10.54 14.30
N GLN A 45 -13.34 -11.27 14.88
CA GLN A 45 -13.24 -12.72 15.06
C GLN A 45 -13.08 -13.44 13.73
N GLN A 46 -13.81 -13.03 12.69
CA GLN A 46 -13.68 -13.59 11.35
C GLN A 46 -12.29 -13.34 10.75
N LEU A 47 -11.78 -12.09 10.81
CA LEU A 47 -10.44 -11.79 10.29
C LEU A 47 -9.34 -12.60 10.99
N ILE A 48 -9.51 -12.88 12.28
CA ILE A 48 -8.60 -13.73 13.05
C ILE A 48 -8.78 -15.21 12.68
N SER A 49 -10.01 -15.72 12.59
CA SER A 49 -10.28 -17.14 12.27
C SER A 49 -9.85 -17.52 10.87
N ASP A 50 -10.01 -16.60 9.92
CA ASP A 50 -9.66 -16.79 8.52
C ASP A 50 -8.14 -16.67 8.30
N ASN A 51 -7.38 -16.34 9.36
CA ASN A 51 -5.93 -16.17 9.37
C ASN A 51 -5.45 -15.17 8.31
N VAL A 52 -6.22 -14.10 8.09
CA VAL A 52 -5.91 -13.05 7.10
C VAL A 52 -5.10 -11.89 7.69
N SER A 53 -5.13 -11.73 9.02
CA SER A 53 -4.33 -10.72 9.73
C SER A 53 -2.84 -11.07 9.74
N ASP A 54 -1.99 -10.05 9.59
CA ASP A 54 -0.54 -10.19 9.74
C ASP A 54 -0.14 -10.14 11.23
N ILE A 55 -0.88 -9.38 12.03
CA ILE A 55 -0.69 -9.24 13.48
C ILE A 55 -2.05 -9.29 14.17
N ILE A 56 -2.14 -10.10 15.23
CA ILE A 56 -3.25 -10.06 16.19
C ILE A 56 -2.76 -9.26 17.40
N PHE A 57 -3.34 -8.09 17.62
CA PHE A 57 -3.00 -7.21 18.73
C PHE A 57 -3.85 -7.57 19.95
N LYS A 58 -3.22 -7.93 21.07
CA LYS A 58 -3.90 -8.39 22.29
C LYS A 58 -3.56 -7.55 23.50
N GLU A 59 -2.29 -7.19 23.62
CA GLU A 59 -1.72 -6.54 24.80
C GLU A 59 -0.78 -5.42 24.36
N ASP A 60 -0.45 -4.51 25.27
CA ASP A 60 0.37 -3.33 24.95
C ASP A 60 1.75 -3.70 24.39
N ASP A 61 2.31 -4.84 24.80
CA ASP A 61 3.59 -5.37 24.30
C ASP A 61 3.56 -5.71 22.80
N ASP A 62 2.38 -5.91 22.20
CA ASP A 62 2.24 -6.12 20.76
C ASP A 62 2.54 -4.85 19.94
N ALA A 63 2.56 -3.67 20.57
CA ALA A 63 2.90 -2.41 19.90
C ALA A 63 4.29 -2.46 19.25
N GLU A 64 5.27 -3.08 19.92
CA GLU A 64 6.62 -3.23 19.37
C GLU A 64 6.61 -4.08 18.10
N ARG A 65 5.79 -5.13 18.05
CA ARG A 65 5.63 -5.98 16.86
C ARG A 65 5.03 -5.21 15.70
N VAL A 66 4.05 -4.36 15.96
CA VAL A 66 3.43 -3.47 14.96
C VAL A 66 4.45 -2.50 14.40
N ILE A 67 5.19 -1.79 15.27
CA ILE A 67 6.21 -0.82 14.86
C ILE A 67 7.28 -1.50 14.01
N ASN A 68 7.80 -2.65 14.46
CA ASN A 68 8.81 -3.41 13.73
C ASN A 68 8.30 -3.90 12.37
N ALA A 69 7.04 -4.34 12.28
CA ALA A 69 6.45 -4.73 11.00
C ALA A 69 6.34 -3.53 10.05
N MET A 70 5.83 -2.39 10.53
CA MET A 70 5.68 -1.17 9.73
C MET A 70 7.03 -0.67 9.18
N ASN A 71 8.07 -0.66 10.02
CA ASN A 71 9.42 -0.28 9.61
C ASN A 71 9.97 -1.19 8.50
N ARG A 72 9.71 -2.51 8.58
CA ARG A 72 10.09 -3.45 7.52
C ARG A 72 9.36 -3.15 6.21
N THR A 73 8.05 -2.97 6.26
CA THR A 73 7.24 -2.65 5.08
C THR A 73 7.65 -1.31 4.45
N GLU A 74 7.91 -0.29 5.25
CA GLU A 74 8.43 0.99 4.78
C GLU A 74 9.76 0.82 4.02
N LYS A 75 10.73 0.12 4.64
CA LYS A 75 12.03 -0.14 4.02
C LYS A 75 11.90 -0.89 2.69
N GLU A 76 11.02 -1.89 2.62
CA GLU A 76 10.74 -2.62 1.38
C GLU A 76 10.16 -1.73 0.29
N LEU A 77 9.22 -0.86 0.63
CA LEU A 77 8.59 0.07 -0.32
C LEU A 77 9.61 1.09 -0.85
N LEU A 78 10.42 1.68 0.03
CA LEU A 78 11.49 2.61 -0.35
C LEU A 78 12.51 1.93 -1.27
N ASN A 79 12.87 0.68 -0.99
CA ASN A 79 13.76 -0.10 -1.86
C ASN A 79 13.17 -0.33 -3.26
N ARG A 80 11.86 -0.59 -3.37
CA ARG A 80 11.18 -0.75 -4.67
C ARG A 80 11.22 0.56 -5.46
N ILE A 81 10.89 1.68 -4.82
CA ILE A 81 10.93 3.02 -5.43
C ILE A 81 12.34 3.34 -5.94
N ASN A 82 13.37 3.08 -5.14
CA ASN A 82 14.76 3.33 -5.51
C ASN A 82 15.26 2.43 -6.66
N LYS A 83 14.75 1.19 -6.74
CA LYS A 83 15.07 0.27 -7.85
C LYS A 83 14.43 0.73 -9.15
N GLU A 84 13.17 1.17 -9.12
CA GLU A 84 12.45 1.67 -10.29
C GLU A 84 13.06 2.95 -10.85
N SER A 85 13.47 3.88 -9.98
CA SER A 85 14.15 5.12 -10.39
C SER A 85 15.52 4.85 -11.03
N SER A 86 16.26 3.87 -10.52
CA SER A 86 17.55 3.43 -11.09
C SER A 86 17.40 2.79 -12.48
N ILE A 87 16.32 2.04 -12.71
CA ILE A 87 16.01 1.45 -14.03
C ILE A 87 15.62 2.54 -15.05
N HIS A 88 14.87 3.54 -14.62
CA HIS A 88 14.50 4.67 -15.49
C HIS A 88 15.69 5.56 -15.86
N HIS A 89 16.70 5.69 -14.98
CA HIS A 89 17.93 6.42 -15.31
C HIS A 89 18.76 5.70 -16.39
N ASN A 90 18.87 4.37 -16.33
CA ASN A 90 19.60 3.56 -17.31
C ASN A 90 18.93 3.45 -18.69
N LYS A 91 17.62 3.74 -18.81
CA LYS A 91 16.88 3.72 -20.09
C LYS A 91 16.88 5.06 -20.84
N LYS A 92 17.47 6.12 -20.29
CA LYS A 92 17.49 7.45 -20.92
C LYS A 92 18.59 7.66 -21.97
N GLU A 93 19.44 6.66 -22.24
CA GLU A 93 20.27 6.67 -23.44
C GLU A 93 19.60 5.85 -24.55
N LYS A 94 19.29 6.54 -25.66
CA LYS A 94 18.60 6.08 -26.90
C LYS A 94 17.09 6.28 -26.94
N CYS A 95 16.67 7.54 -26.97
CA CYS A 95 15.60 7.93 -27.89
C CYS A 95 16.25 8.73 -29.04
N PRO A 96 16.34 8.21 -30.28
CA PRO A 96 16.82 9.03 -31.39
C PRO A 96 15.80 10.14 -31.63
N VAL A 97 16.23 11.38 -31.43
CA VAL A 97 15.46 12.57 -31.77
C VAL A 97 15.18 12.51 -33.28
N LYS A 98 13.96 12.14 -33.67
CA LYS A 98 13.46 12.47 -35.00
C LYS A 98 13.09 13.94 -34.96
N THR A 99 13.98 14.78 -35.51
CA THR A 99 13.76 16.20 -35.73
C THR A 99 12.48 16.39 -36.54
N LEU A 100 11.41 16.84 -35.90
CA LEU A 100 10.20 17.25 -36.61
C LEU A 100 10.42 18.70 -37.05
N ASN A 101 10.81 18.88 -38.32
CA ASN A 101 10.85 20.19 -38.95
C ASN A 101 9.40 20.70 -39.11
N SER A 102 8.93 21.47 -38.15
CA SER A 102 7.68 22.23 -38.29
C SER A 102 7.99 23.55 -39.00
N THR A 103 7.88 23.56 -40.32
CA THR A 103 7.94 24.78 -41.11
C THR A 103 6.80 25.71 -40.71
N ARG A 104 7.17 26.92 -40.26
CA ARG A 104 6.32 28.09 -40.08
C ARG A 104 5.44 28.32 -41.32
N THR A 105 4.15 28.57 -41.14
CA THR A 105 3.42 29.54 -41.97
C THR A 105 2.46 30.30 -41.06
N VAL A 106 2.86 31.53 -40.76
CA VAL A 106 1.96 32.62 -40.35
C VAL A 106 1.29 33.14 -41.62
N LEU A 107 -0.02 33.41 -41.60
CA LEU A 107 -0.63 34.73 -41.87
C LEU A 107 -2.17 34.66 -41.98
N ASN A 108 -2.82 35.52 -41.19
CA ASN A 108 -4.04 36.31 -41.40
C ASN A 108 -5.10 35.87 -42.43
N LEU A 109 -6.34 35.68 -41.94
CA LEU A 109 -7.50 36.52 -42.27
C LEU A 109 -8.59 36.35 -41.19
#